data_AF-A0AAX3M5R8-F1
#
_entry.id   AF-A0AAX3M5R8-F1
#
_cell.length_a   1.000
_cell.length_b   1.000
_cell.length_c   1.000
_cell.angle_alpha   90.00
_cell.angle_beta   90.00
_cell.angle_gamma   90.00
#
_symmetry.space_group_name_H-M   'P 1'
#
loop_
_entity.id
_entity.type
_entity.pdbx_description
1 polymer ?
#
loop_
_entity_poly.entity_id
_entity_poly.type
_entity_poly.pdbx_seq_one_letter_code
_entity_poly.pdbx_strand_id
1 'polypeptide(L)'
;MGWEYGIQCIEEDGISKEQQARQLIEQLSQALVTLDLGDMVIEQVDDGLVITDPSYTDWPHVAQIQVEQADLAIESIAEGEVYIYCLFHRHDAPVRRMIDTIQTIISTEDQWIEL
;
A
#
# COMPACT_ATOMS: atom_id res chain seq x y z
N MET A 1 -0.30 16.87 -6.03
CA MET A 1 0.55 15.76 -6.48
C MET A 1 0.65 14.83 -5.30
N GLY A 2 0.23 13.57 -5.47
CA GLY A 2 0.36 12.54 -4.44
C GLY A 2 1.78 11.99 -4.40
N TRP A 3 2.02 11.05 -3.51
CA TRP A 3 3.27 10.31 -3.42
C TRP A 3 2.98 8.86 -3.75
N GLU A 4 3.76 8.33 -4.67
CA GLU A 4 3.53 7.05 -5.30
C GLU A 4 4.68 6.13 -4.94
N TYR A 5 4.32 4.95 -4.47
CA TYR A 5 5.29 3.94 -4.04
C TYR A 5 4.85 2.57 -4.55
N GLY A 6 5.83 1.72 -4.78
CA GLY A 6 5.66 0.30 -5.09
C GLY A 6 6.21 -0.54 -3.94
N ILE A 7 5.52 -1.62 -3.61
CA ILE A 7 6.06 -2.69 -2.78
C ILE A 7 6.30 -3.90 -3.68
N GLN A 8 7.57 -4.27 -3.86
CA GLN A 8 7.94 -5.41 -4.65
C GLN A 8 7.50 -6.71 -3.96
N CYS A 9 6.71 -7.52 -4.66
CA CYS A 9 6.42 -8.87 -4.24
C CYS A 9 7.57 -9.80 -4.65
N ILE A 10 8.07 -10.58 -3.70
CA ILE A 10 9.15 -11.54 -3.87
C ILE A 10 8.58 -12.95 -3.72
N GLU A 11 9.01 -13.87 -4.59
CA GLU A 11 8.69 -15.28 -4.38
C GLU A 11 9.50 -15.80 -3.18
N GLU A 12 8.81 -16.38 -2.21
CA GLU A 12 9.43 -16.92 -1.00
C GLU A 12 8.77 -18.26 -0.64
N ASP A 13 9.59 -19.29 -0.37
CA ASP A 13 9.18 -20.59 0.17
C ASP A 13 7.93 -21.25 -0.47
N GLY A 14 7.79 -21.14 -1.78
CA GLY A 14 6.69 -21.76 -2.54
C GLY A 14 5.37 -20.98 -2.52
N ILE A 15 5.39 -19.73 -2.07
CA ILE A 15 4.30 -18.76 -2.15
C ILE A 15 4.50 -17.92 -3.42
N SER A 16 3.47 -17.84 -4.27
CA SER A 16 3.53 -16.98 -5.46
C SER A 16 3.46 -15.50 -5.08
N LYS A 17 3.91 -14.61 -5.98
CA LYS A 17 3.85 -13.16 -5.74
C LYS A 17 2.44 -12.65 -5.52
N GLU A 18 1.44 -13.22 -6.21
CA GLU A 18 0.02 -12.90 -5.99
C GLU A 18 -0.45 -13.30 -4.59
N GLN A 19 -0.04 -14.48 -4.14
CA GLN A 19 -0.40 -14.97 -2.81
C GLN A 19 0.26 -14.11 -1.73
N GLN A 20 1.52 -13.74 -1.92
CA GLN A 20 2.23 -12.84 -1.02
C GLN A 20 1.57 -11.45 -1.00
N ALA A 21 1.24 -10.88 -2.17
CA ALA A 21 0.59 -9.58 -2.29
C ALA A 21 -0.73 -9.56 -1.49
N ARG A 22 -1.56 -10.59 -1.63
CA ARG A 22 -2.82 -10.73 -0.87
C ARG A 22 -2.60 -10.84 0.63
N GLN A 23 -1.66 -11.68 1.06
CA GLN A 23 -1.31 -11.81 2.48
C GLN A 23 -0.81 -10.48 3.05
N LEU A 24 -0.02 -9.74 2.28
CA LEU A 24 0.47 -8.43 2.69
C LEU A 24 -0.67 -7.40 2.77
N ILE A 25 -1.60 -7.35 1.80
CA ILE A 25 -2.80 -6.50 1.91
C ILE A 25 -3.61 -6.82 3.18
N GLU A 26 -3.81 -8.10 3.51
CA GLU A 26 -4.50 -8.50 4.74
C GLU A 26 -3.75 -8.03 6.00
N GLN A 27 -2.42 -8.17 6.03
CA GLN A 27 -1.58 -7.70 7.14
C GLN A 27 -1.63 -6.18 7.28
N LEU A 28 -1.52 -5.46 6.16
CA LEU A 28 -1.64 -4.01 6.13
C LEU A 28 -3.01 -3.55 6.64
N SER A 29 -4.09 -4.19 6.19
CA SER A 29 -5.45 -3.89 6.65
C SER A 29 -5.56 -4.00 8.17
N GLN A 30 -5.09 -5.11 8.73
CA GLN A 30 -5.13 -5.35 10.18
C GLN A 30 -4.26 -4.34 10.95
N ALA A 31 -3.05 -4.08 10.47
CA ALA A 31 -2.15 -3.15 11.14
C ALA A 31 -2.67 -1.71 11.10
N LEU A 32 -3.13 -1.24 9.93
CA LEU A 32 -3.61 0.13 9.76
C LEU A 32 -4.89 0.39 10.57
N VAL A 33 -5.78 -0.61 10.73
CA VAL A 33 -6.98 -0.49 11.58
C VAL A 33 -6.63 -0.32 13.07
N THR A 34 -5.46 -0.81 13.51
CA THR A 34 -5.00 -0.61 14.89
C THR A 34 -4.34 0.74 15.14
N LEU A 35 -4.01 1.49 14.09
CA LEU A 35 -3.42 2.82 14.22
C LEU A 35 -4.47 3.84 14.61
N ASP A 36 -4.09 4.76 15.50
CA ASP A 36 -4.85 5.98 15.74
C ASP A 36 -4.65 6.95 14.56
N LEU A 37 -5.56 6.87 13.60
CA LEU A 37 -5.61 7.70 12.39
C LEU A 37 -6.69 8.78 12.48
N GLY A 38 -7.25 9.04 13.66
CA GLY A 38 -8.37 9.96 13.84
C GLY A 38 -9.65 9.43 13.18
N ASP A 39 -10.32 10.27 12.39
CA ASP A 39 -11.61 9.95 11.75
C ASP A 39 -11.45 9.19 10.41
N MET A 40 -10.22 8.79 10.05
CA MET A 40 -9.97 8.07 8.80
C MET A 40 -10.68 6.71 8.80
N VAL A 41 -11.27 6.37 7.66
CA VAL A 41 -11.94 5.10 7.40
C VAL A 41 -11.11 4.30 6.42
N ILE A 42 -10.83 3.05 6.80
CA ILE A 42 -10.14 2.08 5.96
C ILE A 42 -11.19 1.09 5.44
N GLU A 43 -11.30 0.99 4.13
CA GLU A 43 -12.17 0.05 3.45
C GLU A 43 -11.32 -0.96 2.68
N GLN A 44 -11.57 -2.25 2.89
CA GLN A 44 -10.97 -3.30 2.07
C GLN A 44 -11.80 -3.50 0.81
N VAL A 45 -11.14 -3.43 -0.34
CA VAL A 45 -11.69 -3.68 -1.67
C VAL A 45 -11.06 -4.94 -2.25
N ASP A 46 -11.60 -5.46 -3.36
CA ASP A 46 -11.27 -6.79 -3.90
C ASP A 46 -9.76 -7.08 -3.97
N ASP A 47 -8.96 -6.12 -4.44
CA ASP A 47 -7.51 -6.25 -4.59
C ASP A 47 -6.71 -5.22 -3.76
N GLY A 48 -7.28 -4.65 -2.69
CA GLY A 48 -6.59 -3.58 -1.97
C GLY A 48 -7.31 -2.93 -0.80
N LEU A 49 -6.88 -1.71 -0.47
CA LEU A 49 -7.38 -0.86 0.60
C LEU A 49 -7.60 0.56 0.06
N VAL A 50 -8.72 1.16 0.43
CA VAL A 50 -9.01 2.57 0.21
C VAL A 50 -9.14 3.25 1.56
N ILE A 51 -8.40 4.34 1.75
CA ILE A 51 -8.39 5.12 2.98
C ILE A 51 -8.98 6.50 2.68
N THR A 52 -10.02 6.86 3.43
CA THR A 52 -10.71 8.14 3.30
C THR A 52 -10.79 8.87 4.64
N ASP A 53 -10.88 10.19 4.61
CA ASP A 53 -11.12 11.05 5.76
C ASP A 53 -12.41 11.86 5.50
N PRO A 54 -13.54 11.47 6.12
CA PRO A 54 -14.82 12.12 5.91
C PRO A 54 -14.85 13.57 6.40
N SER A 55 -13.85 14.01 7.17
CA SER A 55 -13.71 15.40 7.60
C SER A 55 -13.39 16.35 6.44
N TYR A 56 -12.90 15.82 5.30
CA TYR A 56 -12.55 16.58 4.11
C TYR A 56 -13.62 16.40 3.02
N THR A 57 -14.64 17.28 3.01
CA THR A 57 -15.81 17.14 2.13
C THR A 57 -15.52 17.24 0.64
N ASP A 58 -14.52 18.04 0.25
CA ASP A 58 -14.20 18.26 -1.17
C ASP A 58 -13.26 17.19 -1.73
N TRP A 59 -12.44 16.57 -0.87
CA TRP A 59 -11.50 15.53 -1.25
C TRP A 59 -11.22 14.60 -0.06
N PRO A 60 -12.06 13.57 0.14
CA PRO A 60 -11.93 12.67 1.27
C PRO A 60 -10.82 11.63 1.05
N HIS A 61 -10.29 11.45 -0.16
CA HIS A 61 -9.31 10.41 -0.44
C HIS A 61 -7.95 10.72 0.22
N VAL A 62 -7.52 9.82 1.10
CA VAL A 62 -6.25 9.92 1.82
C VAL A 62 -5.20 9.06 1.14
N ALA A 63 -5.52 7.79 0.88
CA ALA A 63 -4.61 6.86 0.25
C ALA A 63 -5.35 5.70 -0.43
N GLN A 64 -4.67 5.08 -1.39
CA GLN A 64 -5.10 3.87 -2.09
C GLN A 64 -3.92 2.91 -2.15
N ILE A 65 -4.13 1.67 -1.73
CA ILE A 65 -3.12 0.62 -1.71
C ILE A 65 -3.72 -0.58 -2.46
N GLN A 66 -3.13 -1.05 -3.54
CA GLN A 66 -3.73 -2.12 -4.34
C GLN A 66 -2.70 -3.01 -5.00
N VAL A 67 -3.07 -4.26 -5.24
CA VAL A 67 -2.27 -5.18 -6.03
C VAL A 67 -2.38 -4.81 -7.50
N GLU A 68 -1.23 -4.66 -8.16
CA GLU A 68 -1.11 -4.31 -9.57
C GLU A 68 -0.19 -5.31 -10.28
N GLN A 69 -0.32 -5.36 -11.61
CA GLN A 69 0.63 -6.02 -12.49
C GLN A 69 1.31 -4.96 -13.35
N ALA A 70 2.64 -4.98 -13.39
CA ALA A 70 3.40 -3.97 -14.12
C ALA A 70 3.25 -4.18 -15.64
N ASP A 71 2.50 -3.31 -16.32
CA ASP A 71 2.31 -3.35 -17.78
C ASP A 71 3.63 -3.13 -18.56
N LEU A 72 4.56 -2.40 -17.96
CA LEU A 72 5.93 -2.19 -18.43
C LEU A 72 6.86 -2.34 -17.22
N ALA A 73 8.16 -2.55 -17.46
CA ALA A 73 9.11 -2.54 -16.35
C ALA A 73 9.12 -1.15 -15.66
N ILE A 74 8.92 -1.13 -14.35
CA ILE A 74 8.90 0.06 -13.50
C ILE A 74 10.01 -0.11 -12.45
N GLU A 75 11.07 0.67 -12.56
CA GLU A 75 12.26 0.57 -11.70
C GLU A 75 12.72 -0.90 -11.49
N SER A 76 12.67 -1.39 -10.24
CA SER A 76 13.06 -2.73 -9.81
C SER A 76 11.98 -3.80 -10.04
N ILE A 77 10.84 -3.44 -10.65
CA ILE A 77 9.71 -4.32 -10.96
C ILE A 77 9.73 -4.62 -12.46
N ALA A 78 9.91 -5.90 -12.81
CA ALA A 78 9.95 -6.29 -14.22
C ALA A 78 8.54 -6.28 -14.86
N GLU A 79 8.51 -6.20 -16.19
CA GLU A 79 7.26 -6.30 -16.94
C GLU A 79 6.52 -7.61 -16.63
N GLY A 80 5.22 -7.51 -16.40
CA GLY A 80 4.35 -8.63 -16.05
C GLY A 80 4.45 -9.07 -14.59
N GLU A 81 5.27 -8.42 -13.77
CA GLU A 81 5.41 -8.77 -12.35
C GLU A 81 4.33 -8.12 -11.49
N VAL A 82 3.93 -8.85 -10.45
CA VAL A 82 2.95 -8.40 -9.46
C VAL A 82 3.65 -7.58 -8.38
N TYR A 83 3.02 -6.48 -7.99
CA TYR A 83 3.49 -5.60 -6.92
C TYR A 83 2.29 -4.95 -6.19
N ILE A 84 2.54 -4.30 -5.06
CA ILE A 84 1.52 -3.47 -4.41
C ILE A 84 1.81 -2.02 -4.73
N TYR A 85 0.88 -1.36 -5.40
CA TYR A 85 0.89 0.07 -5.63
C TYR A 85 0.32 0.82 -4.43
N CYS A 86 1.00 1.85 -3.95
CA CYS A 86 0.58 2.72 -2.86
C CYS A 86 0.55 4.17 -3.33
N LEU A 87 -0.61 4.81 -3.32
CA LEU A 87 -0.80 6.22 -3.62
C LEU A 87 -1.28 6.96 -2.38
N PHE A 88 -0.52 7.96 -1.93
CA PHE A 88 -0.88 8.82 -0.81
C PHE A 88 -1.19 10.23 -1.31
N HIS A 89 -2.37 10.75 -0.99
CA HIS A 89 -2.80 12.09 -1.38
C HIS A 89 -2.45 13.18 -0.35
N ARG A 90 -2.00 12.79 0.85
CA ARG A 90 -1.76 13.67 2.01
C ARG A 90 -0.48 13.31 2.74
N HIS A 91 0.15 14.30 3.39
CA HIS A 91 1.48 14.17 4.06
C HIS A 91 1.49 14.61 5.52
N ASP A 92 0.32 14.67 6.12
CA ASP A 92 0.15 14.97 7.54
C ASP A 92 0.58 13.79 8.42
N ALA A 93 0.66 14.06 9.73
CA ALA A 93 1.24 13.12 10.68
C ALA A 93 0.56 11.73 10.70
N PRO A 94 -0.78 11.60 10.57
CA PRO A 94 -1.42 10.28 10.46
C PRO A 94 -0.93 9.49 9.25
N VAL A 95 -0.83 10.12 8.07
CA VAL A 95 -0.39 9.43 6.85
C VAL A 95 1.08 9.02 6.92
N ARG A 96 1.92 9.85 7.53
CA ARG A 96 3.32 9.46 7.81
C ARG A 96 3.40 8.21 8.68
N ARG A 97 2.58 8.11 9.72
CA ARG A 97 2.51 6.90 10.55
C ARG A 97 2.04 5.68 9.75
N MET A 98 1.13 5.85 8.79
CA MET A 98 0.73 4.76 7.89
C MET A 98 1.92 4.29 7.06
N ILE A 99 2.65 5.21 6.42
CA ILE A 99 3.85 4.91 5.62
C ILE A 99 4.89 4.18 6.49
N ASP A 100 5.21 4.72 7.66
CA ASP A 100 6.17 4.12 8.59
C ASP A 100 5.74 2.69 9.01
N THR A 101 4.44 2.48 9.20
CA THR A 101 3.87 1.16 9.56
C THR A 101 3.99 0.18 8.40
N ILE A 102 3.67 0.62 7.17
CA ILE A 102 3.81 -0.19 5.96
C ILE A 102 5.29 -0.61 5.79
N GLN A 103 6.22 0.33 5.92
CA GLN A 103 7.66 0.07 5.86
C GLN A 103 8.16 -0.88 6.97
N THR A 104 7.48 -0.94 8.10
CA THR A 104 7.81 -1.89 9.18
C THR A 104 7.28 -3.30 8.90
N ILE A 105 6.20 -3.43 8.13
CA ILE A 105 5.56 -4.72 7.82
C ILE A 105 6.27 -5.42 6.67
N ILE A 106 6.76 -4.67 5.68
CA ILE A 106 7.53 -5.26 4.58
C ILE A 106 8.78 -5.97 5.12
N SER A 107 9.05 -7.15 4.60
CA SER A 107 10.10 -8.04 5.11
C SER A 107 11.50 -7.46 4.92
N THR A 108 11.72 -6.72 3.83
CA THR A 108 13.01 -6.09 3.53
C THR A 108 12.83 -4.64 3.08
N GLU A 109 13.79 -3.79 3.47
CA GLU A 109 13.81 -2.37 3.05
C GLU A 109 13.89 -2.23 1.52
N ASP A 110 14.51 -3.20 0.84
CA ASP A 110 14.65 -3.23 -0.62
C ASP A 110 13.32 -3.45 -1.37
N GLN A 111 12.24 -3.85 -0.68
CA GLN A 111 10.92 -3.99 -1.30
C GLN A 111 10.23 -2.63 -1.53
N TRP A 112 10.64 -1.57 -0.84
CA TRP A 112 10.02 -0.25 -0.94
C TRP A 112 10.64 0.58 -2.07
N ILE A 113 9.82 0.97 -3.04
CA ILE A 113 10.23 1.63 -4.29
C ILE A 113 9.46 2.95 -4.41
N GLU A 114 10.14 4.05 -4.75
CA GLU A 114 9.46 5.31 -5.12
C GLU A 114 9.11 5.29 -6.62
N LEU A 115 7.89 5.65 -7.01
CA LEU A 115 7.40 5.56 -8.39
C LEU A 115 7.27 6.92 -9.09
#